data_AF-A0AAN6ZCR9-F1
#
_entry.id   AF-A0AAN6ZCR9-F1
#
_cell.length_a   1.000
_cell.length_b   1.000
_cell.length_c   1.000
_cell.angle_alpha   90.00
_cell.angle_beta   90.00
_cell.angle_gamma   90.00
#
_symmetry.space_group_name_H-M   'P 1'
#
loop_
_entity.id
_entity.type
_entity.pdbx_description
1 polymer ?
#
loop_
_entity_poly.entity_id
_entity_poly.type
_entity_poly.pdbx_seq_one_letter_code
_entity_poly.pdbx_strand_id
1 'polypeptide(L)'
;MSTPQPPSREQAPADPNRSWLQQPETPPSSQPPQPQTFPAPPQPQQTPSRAPAAGQPSVTDALHSIKPTDFLTFHQAPCSRSGLLTGIGAGAAIGAVRWIMGLPIPRAANWAVGTGALAAMGQYEYCQFRRRQEREKMKRVVEVYQARTARERKEKEAEGRERRAKEEREREEKERARGGWKFW
;
A
#
# COMPACT_ATOMS: atom_id res chain seq x y z
N MET A 1 -50.59 -29.19 -6.85
CA MET A 1 -50.45 -27.73 -6.99
C MET A 1 -48.96 -27.46 -7.19
N SER A 2 -48.58 -27.25 -8.45
CA SER A 2 -47.18 -27.14 -8.88
C SER A 2 -46.77 -25.67 -8.94
N THR A 3 -45.70 -25.29 -8.26
CA THR A 3 -45.09 -23.96 -8.36
C THR A 3 -44.10 -23.92 -9.53
N PRO A 4 -44.16 -22.92 -10.44
CA PRO A 4 -43.21 -22.80 -11.54
C PRO A 4 -41.87 -22.17 -11.10
N GLN A 5 -40.76 -22.70 -11.64
CA GLN A 5 -39.42 -22.10 -11.55
C GLN A 5 -39.30 -20.82 -12.39
N PRO A 6 -38.52 -19.81 -11.95
CA PRO A 6 -38.18 -18.66 -12.78
C PRO A 6 -37.03 -18.97 -13.76
N PRO A 7 -36.98 -18.31 -14.94
CA PRO A 7 -36.06 -18.65 -16.03
C PRO A 7 -34.62 -18.18 -15.75
N SER A 8 -33.68 -19.05 -16.15
CA SER A 8 -32.24 -18.81 -16.19
C SER A 8 -31.90 -17.56 -17.00
N ARG A 9 -31.18 -16.63 -16.39
CA ARG A 9 -30.69 -15.40 -17.02
C ARG A 9 -29.48 -15.73 -17.88
N GLU A 10 -29.68 -15.73 -19.19
CA GLU A 10 -28.66 -15.80 -20.24
C GLU A 10 -27.51 -14.82 -19.94
N GLN A 11 -26.28 -15.32 -19.80
CA GLN A 11 -25.09 -14.49 -19.60
C GLN A 11 -24.49 -14.13 -20.97
N ALA A 12 -24.50 -12.83 -21.29
CA ALA A 12 -23.83 -12.26 -22.46
C ALA A 12 -22.29 -12.45 -22.40
N PRO A 13 -21.58 -12.49 -23.55
CA PRO A 13 -20.15 -12.80 -23.59
C PRO A 13 -19.30 -11.74 -22.87
N ALA A 14 -18.28 -12.22 -22.16
CA ALA A 14 -17.40 -11.44 -21.30
C ALA A 14 -16.48 -10.49 -22.10
N ASP A 15 -16.60 -9.19 -21.82
CA ASP A 15 -15.68 -8.15 -22.28
C ASP A 15 -14.38 -8.18 -21.43
N PRO A 16 -13.19 -8.33 -22.04
CA PRO A 16 -11.93 -8.49 -21.31
C PRO A 16 -11.45 -7.23 -20.56
N ASN A 17 -12.12 -6.08 -20.71
CA ASN A 17 -11.66 -4.80 -20.14
C ASN A 17 -12.29 -4.43 -18.78
N ARG A 18 -12.89 -5.38 -18.05
CA ARG A 18 -13.67 -5.12 -16.83
C ARG A 18 -13.24 -5.87 -15.56
N SER A 19 -11.95 -6.17 -15.41
CA SER A 19 -11.40 -6.94 -14.27
C SER A 19 -11.55 -6.29 -12.88
N TRP A 20 -11.84 -4.99 -12.80
CA TRP A 20 -12.02 -4.26 -11.53
C TRP A 20 -13.43 -4.35 -10.89
N LEU A 21 -14.38 -5.06 -11.51
CA LEU A 21 -15.79 -5.09 -11.05
C LEU A 21 -16.22 -6.38 -10.33
N GLN A 22 -15.31 -7.30 -9.99
CA GLN A 22 -15.63 -8.46 -9.16
C GLN A 22 -15.15 -8.32 -7.71
N GLN A 23 -15.68 -7.35 -6.95
CA GLN A 23 -15.76 -7.52 -5.50
C GLN A 23 -17.19 -7.95 -5.14
N PRO A 24 -17.39 -9.07 -4.42
CA PRO A 24 -18.69 -9.43 -3.90
C PRO A 24 -19.15 -8.41 -2.84
N GLU A 25 -20.38 -7.93 -3.01
CA GLU A 25 -21.03 -6.95 -2.13
C GLU A 25 -21.24 -7.52 -0.72
N THR A 26 -20.75 -6.82 0.30
CA THR A 26 -21.19 -6.97 1.70
C THR A 26 -22.19 -5.86 2.06
N PRO A 27 -23.27 -6.14 2.80
CA PRO A 27 -24.39 -5.22 3.05
C PRO A 27 -24.05 -4.04 3.99
N PRO A 28 -24.91 -2.99 4.04
CA PRO A 28 -24.47 -1.62 4.32
C PRO A 28 -24.43 -1.26 5.81
N SER A 29 -23.36 -0.58 6.24
CA SER A 29 -23.32 0.18 7.49
C SER A 29 -23.20 1.66 7.16
N SER A 30 -24.21 2.40 7.59
CA SER A 30 -24.49 3.82 7.40
C SER A 30 -23.38 4.77 7.87
N GLN A 31 -22.80 5.54 6.93
CA GLN A 31 -22.15 6.84 7.20
C GLN A 31 -22.43 7.84 6.06
N PRO A 32 -22.72 9.12 6.34
CA PRO A 32 -23.00 10.15 5.34
C PRO A 32 -21.73 10.59 4.56
N PRO A 33 -21.90 11.14 3.33
CA PRO A 33 -20.80 11.33 2.38
C PRO A 33 -19.86 12.48 2.79
N GLN A 34 -18.59 12.16 3.02
CA GLN A 34 -17.51 13.16 3.05
C GLN A 34 -17.15 13.53 1.59
N PRO A 35 -16.95 14.82 1.28
CA PRO A 35 -16.56 15.26 -0.06
C PRO A 35 -15.20 14.66 -0.44
N GLN A 36 -15.18 13.93 -1.56
CA GLN A 36 -14.00 13.23 -2.09
C GLN A 36 -12.98 14.25 -2.60
N THR A 37 -12.05 14.65 -1.74
CA THR A 37 -10.80 15.28 -2.17
C THR A 37 -10.00 14.22 -2.92
N PHE A 38 -9.84 14.40 -4.23
CA PHE A 38 -9.04 13.52 -5.10
C PHE A 38 -7.67 13.20 -4.45
N PRO A 39 -7.29 11.92 -4.27
CA PRO A 39 -5.95 11.62 -3.78
C PRO A 39 -4.94 11.87 -4.89
N ALA A 40 -4.05 12.83 -4.64
CA ALA A 40 -2.82 13.04 -5.40
C ALA A 40 -2.00 11.74 -5.53
N PRO A 41 -1.15 11.60 -6.56
CA PRO A 41 -0.28 10.43 -6.71
C PRO A 41 0.50 10.16 -5.41
N PRO A 42 0.72 8.89 -5.03
CA PRO A 42 1.36 8.55 -3.77
C PRO A 42 2.78 9.13 -3.76
N GLN A 43 2.93 10.27 -3.09
CA GLN A 43 4.25 10.74 -2.71
C GLN A 43 4.83 9.73 -1.71
N PRO A 44 6.13 9.40 -1.78
CA PRO A 44 6.78 8.69 -0.70
C PRO A 44 6.61 9.53 0.57
N GLN A 45 5.76 9.04 1.49
CA GLN A 45 5.61 9.61 2.81
C GLN A 45 6.99 9.66 3.46
N GLN A 46 7.54 10.87 3.54
CA GLN A 46 8.68 11.18 4.37
C GLN A 46 8.21 11.07 5.82
N THR A 47 8.22 9.86 6.36
CA THR A 47 8.38 9.69 7.80
C THR A 47 9.67 10.45 8.18
N PRO A 48 9.70 11.24 9.27
CA PRO A 48 10.96 11.71 9.84
C PRO A 48 11.64 10.51 10.52
N SER A 49 12.00 9.51 9.73
CA SER A 49 12.87 8.42 10.12
C SER A 49 14.27 8.95 9.86
N ARG A 50 14.85 9.53 10.90
CA ARG A 50 16.27 9.85 10.96
C ARG A 50 17.03 8.56 10.66
N ALA A 51 17.46 8.39 9.42
CA ALA A 51 18.41 7.37 9.06
C ALA A 51 19.75 7.68 9.73
N PRO A 52 20.34 6.80 10.57
CA PRO A 52 21.77 6.77 10.69
C PRO A 52 22.34 6.04 9.46
N ALA A 53 23.41 6.62 8.96
CA ALA A 53 24.15 6.19 7.80
C ALA A 53 24.67 4.75 7.91
N ALA A 54 24.96 4.18 6.74
CA ALA A 54 25.83 3.05 6.45
C ALA A 54 26.62 2.48 7.64
N GLY A 55 26.27 1.27 8.05
CA GLY A 55 27.02 0.45 8.98
C GLY A 55 26.18 -0.77 9.32
N GLN A 56 26.69 -1.96 9.05
CA GLN A 56 26.00 -3.21 9.36
C GLN A 56 25.69 -3.25 10.86
N PRO A 57 24.41 -3.27 11.29
CA PRO A 57 24.13 -3.36 12.70
C PRO A 57 24.40 -4.81 13.13
N SER A 58 25.53 -4.98 13.82
CA SER A 58 25.82 -6.17 14.60
C SER A 58 24.62 -6.47 15.49
N VAL A 59 24.17 -7.72 15.47
CA VAL A 59 23.00 -8.22 16.20
C VAL A 59 23.10 -7.92 17.71
N THR A 60 24.31 -7.70 18.22
CA THR A 60 24.59 -7.29 19.60
C THR A 60 24.32 -5.81 19.90
N ASP A 61 24.47 -4.89 18.94
CA ASP A 61 24.20 -3.45 19.12
C ASP A 61 22.71 -3.13 19.02
N ALA A 62 21.98 -3.92 18.22
CA ALA A 62 20.52 -3.88 18.15
C ALA A 62 19.88 -4.24 19.50
N LEU A 63 20.44 -5.19 20.25
CA LEU A 63 19.93 -5.60 21.56
C LEU A 63 20.11 -4.52 22.65
N HIS A 64 21.20 -3.75 22.61
CA HIS A 64 21.43 -2.64 23.56
C HIS A 64 20.68 -1.36 23.18
N SER A 65 20.30 -1.19 21.90
CA SER A 65 19.55 -0.02 21.43
C SER A 65 18.03 -0.11 21.63
N ILE A 66 17.48 -1.30 21.92
CA ILE A 66 16.06 -1.48 22.23
C ILE A 66 15.79 -0.91 23.63
N LYS A 67 15.44 0.37 23.69
CA LYS A 67 15.03 1.00 24.95
C LYS A 67 13.68 0.43 25.40
N PRO A 68 13.38 0.38 26.70
CA PRO A 68 12.03 0.07 27.20
C PRO A 68 10.94 0.97 26.57
N THR A 69 11.29 2.18 26.14
CA THR A 69 10.40 3.10 25.38
C THR A 69 10.09 2.62 23.96
N ASP A 70 10.97 1.83 23.34
CA ASP A 70 10.71 1.17 22.05
C ASP A 70 9.69 0.05 22.20
N PHE A 71 9.51 -0.54 23.38
CA PHE A 71 8.41 -1.48 23.64
C PHE A 71 7.04 -0.80 23.74
N LEU A 72 6.97 0.46 24.20
CA LEU A 72 5.74 1.25 24.14
C LEU A 72 5.45 1.77 22.73
N THR A 73 6.50 2.09 21.96
CA THR A 73 6.38 2.45 20.55
C THR A 73 6.23 1.23 19.63
N PHE A 74 6.50 0.02 20.15
CA PHE A 74 6.39 -1.24 19.42
C PHE A 74 4.97 -1.47 18.88
N HIS A 75 3.94 -0.99 19.59
CA HIS A 75 2.56 -1.04 19.12
C HIS A 75 2.30 -0.17 17.87
N GLN A 76 3.11 0.88 17.64
CA GLN A 76 3.03 1.67 16.41
C GLN A 76 3.69 0.96 15.21
N ALA A 77 4.58 -0.01 15.45
CA ALA A 77 5.09 -0.86 14.39
C ALA A 77 3.98 -1.82 13.94
N PRO A 78 3.50 -1.74 12.69
CA PRO A 78 2.31 -2.48 12.25
C PRO A 78 2.47 -4.01 12.28
N CYS A 79 3.71 -4.55 12.33
CA CYS A 79 3.94 -5.99 12.48
C CYS A 79 3.75 -6.50 13.92
N SER A 80 4.02 -5.66 14.93
CA SER A 80 3.81 -6.03 16.32
C SER A 80 2.33 -6.03 16.67
N ARG A 81 1.60 -4.99 16.27
CA ARG A 81 0.16 -4.86 16.54
C ARG A 81 -0.65 -5.99 15.91
N SER A 82 -0.38 -6.30 14.64
CA SER A 82 -1.04 -7.41 13.94
C SER A 82 -0.68 -8.77 14.56
N GLY A 83 0.58 -8.96 14.94
CA GLY A 83 1.05 -10.13 15.69
C GLY A 83 0.33 -10.32 17.03
N LEU A 84 0.27 -9.27 17.86
CA LEU A 84 -0.36 -9.30 19.16
C LEU A 84 -1.87 -9.54 19.08
N LEU A 85 -2.57 -8.86 18.16
CA LEU A 85 -4.02 -9.05 17.97
C LEU A 85 -4.33 -10.47 17.47
N THR A 86 -3.52 -10.99 16.55
CA THR A 86 -3.66 -12.37 16.06
C THR A 86 -3.33 -13.37 17.16
N GLY A 87 -2.30 -13.11 17.97
CA GLY A 87 -1.91 -13.92 19.11
C GLY A 87 -2.97 -13.98 20.20
N ILE A 88 -3.57 -12.84 20.56
CA ILE A 88 -4.68 -12.80 21.52
C ILE A 88 -5.88 -13.57 20.97
N GLY A 89 -6.23 -13.37 19.69
CA GLY A 89 -7.32 -14.10 19.05
C GLY A 89 -7.09 -15.62 19.03
N ALA A 90 -5.89 -16.05 18.64
CA ALA A 90 -5.50 -17.46 18.60
C ALA A 90 -5.43 -18.09 20.01
N GLY A 91 -4.82 -17.39 20.96
CA GLY A 91 -4.70 -17.82 22.35
C GLY A 91 -6.05 -17.92 23.05
N ALA A 92 -6.93 -16.95 22.84
CA ALA A 92 -8.30 -16.98 23.36
C ALA A 92 -9.11 -18.13 22.74
N ALA A 93 -9.00 -18.36 21.43
CA ALA A 93 -9.68 -19.47 20.77
C ALA A 93 -9.22 -20.83 21.33
N ILE A 94 -7.91 -21.07 21.41
CA ILE A 94 -7.36 -22.32 21.96
C ILE A 94 -7.70 -22.46 23.45
N GLY A 95 -7.59 -21.38 24.22
CA GLY A 95 -7.95 -21.33 25.64
C GLY A 95 -9.42 -21.68 25.89
N ALA A 96 -10.33 -21.12 25.09
CA ALA A 96 -11.77 -21.38 25.18
C ALA A 96 -12.11 -22.83 24.81
N VAL A 97 -11.55 -23.35 23.72
CA VAL A 97 -11.73 -24.76 23.32
C VAL A 97 -11.25 -25.69 24.44
N ARG A 98 -10.09 -25.40 25.04
CA ARG A 98 -9.51 -26.20 26.12
C ARG A 98 -10.34 -26.13 27.41
N TRP A 99 -10.96 -24.99 27.69
CA TRP A 99 -11.88 -24.81 28.81
C TRP A 99 -13.15 -25.65 28.64
N ILE A 100 -13.73 -25.67 27.44
CA ILE A 100 -14.91 -26.50 27.11
C ILE A 100 -14.57 -28.01 27.23
N MET A 101 -13.34 -28.41 26.90
CA MET A 101 -12.86 -29.79 27.08
C MET A 101 -12.62 -30.20 28.54
N GLY A 102 -12.95 -29.34 29.52
CA GLY A 102 -12.90 -29.68 30.94
C GLY A 102 -11.52 -29.55 31.59
N LEU A 103 -10.57 -28.84 30.97
CA LEU A 103 -9.29 -28.55 31.65
C LEU A 103 -9.49 -27.51 32.77
N PRO A 104 -8.76 -27.66 33.88
CA PRO A 104 -8.83 -26.69 34.97
C PRO A 104 -8.38 -25.30 34.48
N ILE A 105 -9.10 -24.27 34.92
CA ILE A 105 -8.92 -22.85 34.55
C ILE A 105 -7.43 -22.41 34.53
N PRO A 106 -6.60 -22.69 35.55
CA PRO A 106 -5.19 -22.26 35.51
C PRO A 106 -4.37 -22.94 34.41
N ARG A 107 -4.68 -24.20 34.06
CA ARG A 107 -4.00 -24.91 32.96
C ARG A 107 -4.46 -24.38 31.60
N ALA A 108 -5.75 -24.08 31.44
CA ALA A 108 -6.28 -23.49 30.22
C ALA A 108 -5.71 -22.09 29.96
N ALA A 109 -5.57 -21.26 31.00
CA ALA A 109 -4.95 -19.93 30.91
C ALA A 109 -3.47 -19.99 30.49
N ASN A 110 -2.68 -20.91 31.08
CA ASN A 110 -1.28 -21.09 30.70
C ASN A 110 -1.14 -21.52 29.23
N TRP A 111 -2.06 -22.38 28.75
CA TRP A 111 -2.13 -22.76 27.33
C TRP A 111 -2.54 -21.59 26.42
N ALA A 112 -3.51 -20.77 26.85
CA ALA A 112 -3.94 -19.59 26.10
C ALA A 112 -2.80 -18.58 25.94
N VAL A 113 -2.09 -18.27 27.03
CA VAL A 113 -0.92 -17.37 27.00
C VAL A 113 0.22 -17.97 26.20
N GLY A 114 0.51 -19.26 26.36
CA GLY A 114 1.58 -19.94 25.62
C GLY A 114 1.34 -19.96 24.11
N THR A 115 0.13 -20.34 23.69
CA THR A 115 -0.22 -20.37 22.26
C THR A 115 -0.37 -18.98 21.67
N GLY A 116 -0.90 -18.02 22.43
CA GLY A 116 -0.99 -16.63 22.01
C GLY A 116 0.38 -15.98 21.82
N ALA A 117 1.34 -16.24 22.72
CA ALA A 117 2.71 -15.75 22.60
C ALA A 117 3.43 -16.37 21.38
N LEU A 118 3.32 -17.69 21.20
CA LEU A 118 3.91 -18.36 20.04
C LEU A 118 3.31 -17.89 18.72
N ALA A 119 1.99 -17.73 18.65
CA ALA A 119 1.31 -17.19 17.48
C ALA A 119 1.74 -15.74 17.20
N ALA A 120 1.88 -14.91 18.23
CA ALA A 120 2.35 -13.54 18.08
C ALA A 120 3.79 -13.47 17.54
N MET A 121 4.70 -14.31 18.05
CA MET A 121 6.08 -14.41 17.55
C MET A 121 6.13 -14.90 16.09
N GLY A 122 5.41 -15.97 15.77
CA GLY A 122 5.35 -16.48 14.39
C GLY A 122 4.77 -15.46 13.41
N GLN A 123 3.72 -14.75 13.80
CA GLN A 123 3.12 -13.70 12.98
C GLN A 123 4.06 -12.50 12.81
N TYR A 124 4.87 -12.18 13.82
CA TYR A 124 5.89 -11.13 13.73
C TYR A 124 6.96 -11.46 12.68
N GLU A 125 7.51 -12.68 12.74
CA GLU A 125 8.51 -13.11 11.75
C GLU A 125 7.91 -13.18 10.35
N TYR A 126 6.67 -13.66 10.23
CA TYR A 126 5.96 -13.70 8.96
C TYR A 126 5.74 -12.30 8.36
N CYS A 127 5.32 -11.32 9.17
CA CYS A 127 5.15 -9.94 8.73
C CYS A 127 6.49 -9.33 8.28
N GLN A 128 7.56 -9.57 9.03
CA GLN A 128 8.90 -9.11 8.65
C GLN A 128 9.38 -9.74 7.36
N PHE A 129 9.17 -11.05 7.18
CA PHE A 129 9.52 -11.76 5.96
C PHE A 129 8.75 -11.23 4.75
N ARG A 130 7.43 -11.06 4.88
CA ARG A 130 6.59 -10.54 3.81
C ARG A 130 6.99 -9.12 3.42
N ARG A 131 7.31 -8.28 4.39
CA ARG A 131 7.83 -6.93 4.14
C ARG A 131 9.16 -6.91 3.40
N ARG A 132 10.06 -7.86 3.69
CA ARG A 132 11.31 -7.99 2.92
C ARG A 132 11.02 -8.29 1.45
N GLN A 133 10.10 -9.22 1.18
CA GLN A 133 9.70 -9.52 -0.20
C GLN A 133 8.95 -8.38 -0.91
N GLU A 134 8.07 -7.67 -0.20
CA GLU A 134 7.34 -6.52 -0.77
C GLU A 134 8.31 -5.40 -1.16
N ARG A 135 9.35 -5.15 -0.35
CA ARG A 135 10.39 -4.16 -0.66
C ARG A 135 11.18 -4.51 -1.91
N GLU A 136 11.52 -5.78 -2.11
CA GLU A 136 12.22 -6.24 -3.32
C GLU A 136 11.37 -6.05 -4.58
N LYS A 137 10.08 -6.39 -4.51
CA LYS A 137 9.15 -6.19 -5.63
C LYS A 137 8.90 -4.70 -5.90
N MET A 138 8.79 -3.89 -4.86
CA MET A 138 8.54 -2.44 -5.00
C MET A 138 9.73 -1.71 -5.62
N LYS A 139 10.98 -2.11 -5.34
CA LYS A 139 12.18 -1.53 -5.99
C LYS A 139 12.10 -1.64 -7.51
N ARG A 140 11.78 -2.83 -8.03
CA ARG A 140 11.64 -3.05 -9.47
C ARG A 140 10.55 -2.20 -10.11
N VAL A 141 9.40 -2.06 -9.43
CA VAL A 141 8.30 -1.21 -9.92
C VAL A 141 8.70 0.26 -9.93
N VAL A 142 9.39 0.73 -8.88
CA VAL A 142 9.85 2.10 -8.76
C VAL A 142 10.89 2.43 -9.82
N GLU A 143 11.83 1.53 -10.12
CA GLU A 143 12.83 1.72 -11.18
C GLU A 143 12.19 1.88 -12.56
N VAL A 144 11.23 1.01 -12.91
CA VAL A 144 10.51 1.09 -14.19
C VAL A 144 9.67 2.37 -14.26
N TYR A 145 8.98 2.72 -13.18
CA TYR A 145 8.16 3.92 -13.12
C TYR A 145 9.02 5.18 -13.24
N GLN A 146 10.12 5.28 -12.51
CA GLN A 146 11.04 6.41 -12.60
C GLN A 146 11.64 6.54 -14.00
N ALA A 147 12.04 5.43 -14.63
CA ALA A 147 12.55 5.44 -16.00
C ALA A 147 11.50 5.94 -17.01
N ARG A 148 10.23 5.55 -16.84
CA ARG A 148 9.10 6.03 -17.67
C ARG A 148 8.84 7.51 -17.44
N THR A 149 8.66 7.93 -16.20
CA THR A 149 8.41 9.34 -15.86
C THR A 149 9.55 10.25 -16.29
N ALA A 150 10.81 9.79 -16.23
CA ALA A 150 11.96 10.56 -16.72
C ALA A 150 11.94 10.74 -18.25
N ARG A 151 11.53 9.71 -19.01
CA ARG A 151 11.38 9.81 -20.48
C ARG A 151 10.25 10.77 -20.84
N GLU A 152 9.09 10.65 -20.21
CA GLU A 152 7.95 11.54 -20.44
C GLU A 152 8.28 13.00 -20.10
N ARG A 153 9.03 13.25 -19.01
CA ARG A 153 9.48 14.61 -18.67
C ARG A 153 10.39 15.20 -19.74
N LYS A 154 11.33 14.42 -20.27
CA LYS A 154 12.24 14.87 -21.34
C LYS A 154 11.50 15.17 -22.63
N GLU A 155 10.53 14.34 -22.99
CA GLU A 155 9.69 14.53 -24.18
C GLU A 155 8.85 15.81 -24.07
N LYS A 156 8.21 16.04 -22.91
CA LYS A 156 7.47 17.29 -22.65
C LYS A 156 8.37 18.53 -22.67
N GLU A 157 9.60 18.41 -22.16
CA GLU A 157 10.55 19.52 -22.19
C GLU A 157 11.08 19.79 -23.61
N ALA A 158 11.29 18.74 -24.42
CA ALA A 158 11.66 18.87 -25.82
C ALA A 158 10.53 19.50 -26.65
N GLU A 159 9.29 19.02 -26.51
CA GLU A 159 8.12 19.60 -27.21
C GLU A 159 7.93 21.07 -26.80
N GLY A 160 8.12 21.39 -25.51
CA GLY A 160 8.07 22.76 -25.01
C GLY A 160 9.15 23.67 -25.62
N ARG A 161 10.36 23.16 -25.83
CA ARG A 161 11.44 23.90 -26.51
C ARG A 161 11.16 24.07 -28.00
N GLU A 162 10.64 23.05 -28.67
CA GLU A 162 10.26 23.13 -30.09
C GLU A 162 9.10 24.09 -30.34
N ARG A 163 8.08 24.12 -29.47
CA ARG A 163 6.99 25.10 -29.54
C ARG A 163 7.49 26.53 -29.42
N ARG A 164 8.37 26.81 -28.46
CA ARG A 164 8.98 28.15 -28.27
C ARG A 164 9.79 28.58 -29.50
N ALA A 165 10.58 27.66 -30.07
CA ALA A 165 11.36 27.93 -31.27
C ALA A 165 10.48 28.20 -32.51
N LYS A 166 9.32 27.52 -32.62
CA LYS A 166 8.34 27.79 -33.70
C LYS A 166 7.68 29.16 -33.53
N GLU A 167 7.28 29.52 -32.32
CA GLU A 167 6.73 30.85 -32.02
C GLU A 167 7.73 31.97 -32.34
N GLU A 168 9.01 31.82 -31.98
CA GLU A 168 10.04 32.81 -32.32
C GLU A 168 10.21 32.97 -33.84
N ARG A 169 10.27 31.85 -34.59
CA ARG A 169 10.39 31.90 -36.06
C ARG A 169 9.20 32.58 -36.72
N GLU A 170 7.99 32.27 -36.26
CA GLU A 170 6.77 32.92 -36.78
C GLU A 170 6.74 34.42 -36.42
N ARG A 171 7.29 34.80 -35.26
CA ARG A 171 7.39 36.20 -34.84
C ARG A 171 8.41 36.96 -35.70
N GLU A 172 9.59 36.39 -35.96
CA GLU A 172 10.57 36.95 -36.89
C GLU A 172 10.00 37.09 -38.31
N GLU A 173 9.24 36.10 -38.80
CA GLU A 173 8.63 36.15 -40.12
C GLU A 173 7.57 37.25 -40.22
N LYS A 174 6.74 37.41 -39.18
CA LYS A 174 5.79 38.53 -39.06
C LYS A 174 6.51 39.88 -38.98
N GLU A 175 7.64 39.96 -38.31
CA GLU A 175 8.45 41.19 -38.25
C GLU A 175 9.09 41.52 -39.61
N ARG A 176 9.63 40.52 -40.33
CA ARG A 176 10.13 40.69 -41.71
C ARG A 176 9.03 41.11 -42.67
N ALA A 177 7.85 40.49 -42.60
CA ALA A 177 6.68 40.84 -43.41
C ALA A 177 6.18 42.27 -43.11
N ARG A 178 6.17 42.68 -41.83
CA ARG A 178 5.82 44.06 -41.43
C ARG A 178 6.86 45.09 -41.86
N GLY A 179 8.15 44.74 -41.89
CA GLY A 179 9.23 45.60 -42.38
C GLY A 179 9.15 45.86 -43.89
N GLY A 180 8.83 44.82 -44.68
CA GLY A 180 8.70 44.94 -46.14
C GLY A 180 7.53 45.82 -46.60
N TRP A 181 6.42 45.85 -45.86
CA TRP A 181 5.24 46.64 -46.25
C TRP A 181 5.32 48.13 -45.89
N LYS A 182 6.25 48.53 -45.01
CA LYS A 182 6.44 49.95 -44.62
C LYS A 182 7.35 50.74 -45.57
N PHE A 183 7.95 50.08 -46.56
CA PHE A 183 8.90 50.70 -47.49
C PHE A 183 8.27 51.07 -48.85
N TRP A 184 6.98 50.79 -49.04
CA TRP A 184 6.18 51.19 -50.21
C TRP A 184 5.10 52.17 -49.76
#